data_AF-A0A953Z9I2-F1
#
_entry.id   AF-A0A953Z9I2-F1
#
_cell.length_a   1.000
_cell.length_b   1.000
_cell.length_c   1.000
_cell.angle_alpha   90.00
_cell.angle_beta   90.00
_cell.angle_gamma   90.00
#
_symmetry.space_group_name_H-M   'P 1'
#
loop_
_entity.id
_entity.type
_entity.pdbx_description
1 polymer ?
#
loop_
_entity_poly.entity_id
_entity_poly.type
_entity_poly.pdbx_seq_one_letter_code
_entity_poly.pdbx_strand_id
1 'polypeptide(L)'
;MSAYLLAETGLWSLAIKSVFVENILLAYFLGMCSYLAVSKRVDTAIGLGIAVVFVETITVPANWAIENYVLAEGALSWAGIEGTDLRY
;
A
#
# COMPACT_ATOMS: atom_id res chain seq x y z
N MET A 1 -25.18 9.57 23.16
CA MET A 1 -24.94 9.52 21.70
C MET A 1 -24.32 10.82 21.15
N SER A 2 -24.66 12.01 21.64
CA SER A 2 -24.15 13.31 21.12
C SER A 2 -22.79 13.78 21.66
N ALA A 3 -22.19 13.11 22.66
CA ALA A 3 -20.94 13.54 23.31
C ALA A 3 -19.67 12.87 22.77
N TYR A 4 -19.80 11.77 22.01
CA TYR A 4 -18.66 11.13 21.34
C TYR A 4 -18.21 11.90 20.08
N LEU A 5 -19.04 12.80 19.55
CA LEU A 5 -18.74 13.56 18.32
C LEU A 5 -17.75 14.73 18.51
N LEU A 6 -17.54 15.20 19.74
CA LEU A 6 -16.63 16.33 20.04
C LEU A 6 -15.24 15.88 20.51
N ALA A 7 -15.01 14.58 20.72
CA ALA A 7 -13.72 14.01 21.10
C ALA A 7 -12.90 13.47 19.91
N GLU A 8 -13.51 13.33 18.74
CA GLU A 8 -12.90 12.79 17.50
C GLU A 8 -12.43 13.93 16.55
N THR A 9 -12.07 15.11 17.09
CA THR A 9 -11.86 16.38 16.36
C THR A 9 -10.66 16.45 15.41
N GLY A 10 -9.98 15.33 15.15
CA GLY A 10 -8.93 15.23 14.14
C GLY A 10 -9.37 14.36 12.98
N LEU A 11 -9.45 14.92 11.76
CA LEU A 11 -9.61 14.18 10.50
C LEU A 11 -8.61 13.00 10.42
N TRP A 12 -7.41 13.22 10.97
CA TRP A 12 -6.34 12.23 11.10
C TRP A 12 -6.69 11.03 12.00
N SER A 13 -7.37 11.25 13.12
CA SER A 13 -7.77 10.16 14.04
C SER A 13 -8.80 9.25 13.38
N LEU A 14 -9.79 9.85 12.71
CA LEU A 14 -10.81 9.11 11.99
C LEU A 14 -10.23 8.32 10.81
N ALA A 15 -9.30 8.92 10.05
CA ALA A 15 -8.63 8.27 8.94
C ALA A 15 -7.79 7.06 9.39
N ILE A 16 -6.98 7.21 10.45
CA ILE A 16 -6.16 6.11 10.98
C ILE A 16 -7.04 4.98 11.52
N LYS A 17 -8.09 5.31 12.27
CA LYS A 17 -9.03 4.33 12.82
C LYS A 17 -9.77 3.57 11.70
N SER A 18 -10.26 4.27 10.68
CA SER A 18 -10.97 3.66 9.57
C SER A 18 -10.06 2.75 8.72
N VAL A 19 -8.83 3.18 8.43
CA VAL A 19 -7.92 2.46 7.52
C VAL A 19 -7.23 1.27 8.19
N PHE A 20 -6.88 1.35 9.48
CA PHE A 20 -6.08 0.30 10.14
C PHE A 20 -6.83 -0.50 11.21
N VAL A 21 -7.87 0.06 11.83
CA VAL A 21 -8.59 -0.60 12.94
C VAL A 21 -9.89 -1.23 12.45
N GLU A 22 -10.67 -0.51 11.63
CA GLU A 22 -11.96 -0.99 11.13
C GLU A 22 -11.85 -1.73 9.78
N ASN A 23 -10.73 -1.58 9.06
CA ASN A 23 -10.50 -2.27 7.79
C ASN A 23 -9.86 -3.65 8.00
N ILE A 24 -10.74 -4.64 8.13
CA ILE A 24 -10.36 -6.06 8.29
C ILE A 24 -9.55 -6.59 7.09
N LEU A 25 -9.75 -6.02 5.88
CA LEU A 25 -9.04 -6.46 4.68
C LEU A 25 -7.57 -6.06 4.74
N LEU A 26 -7.26 -4.80 5.09
CA LEU A 26 -5.88 -4.35 5.13
C LEU A 26 -5.08 -5.01 6.26
N ALA A 27 -5.71 -5.19 7.42
CA ALA A 27 -5.09 -5.81 8.60
C ALA A 27 -4.79 -7.30 8.45
N TYR A 28 -5.61 -8.05 7.69
CA TYR A 28 -5.40 -9.48 7.49
C TYR A 28 -4.70 -9.83 6.18
N PHE A 29 -4.88 -9.08 5.09
CA PHE A 29 -4.31 -9.46 3.78
C PHE A 29 -2.92 -8.88 3.50
N LEU A 30 -2.53 -7.77 4.15
CA LEU A 30 -1.19 -7.20 3.97
C LEU A 30 -0.16 -8.01 4.77
N GLY A 31 0.35 -9.09 4.16
CA GLY A 31 1.42 -9.90 4.73
C GLY A 31 0.97 -11.08 5.59
N MET A 32 -0.12 -11.78 5.24
CA MET A 32 -0.64 -12.97 5.94
C MET A 32 0.46 -13.94 6.42
N CYS A 33 1.40 -14.28 5.54
CA CYS A 33 2.47 -15.23 5.84
C CYS A 33 3.49 -14.69 6.86
N SER A 34 3.87 -13.42 6.73
CA SER A 34 4.85 -12.79 7.62
C SER A 34 4.23 -12.36 8.95
N TYR A 35 2.95 -11.96 8.96
CA TYR A 35 2.17 -11.68 10.17
C TYR A 35 2.00 -12.93 11.04
N LEU A 36 1.60 -14.07 10.46
CA LEU A 36 1.45 -15.33 11.19
C LEU A 36 2.78 -15.79 11.81
N ALA A 37 3.89 -15.64 11.09
CA ALA A 37 5.22 -16.04 11.55
C ALA A 37 5.78 -15.15 12.68
N VAL A 38 5.50 -13.85 12.64
CA VAL A 38 6.15 -12.85 13.52
C VAL A 38 5.25 -12.37 14.67
N SER A 39 3.98 -12.80 14.71
CA SER A 39 2.96 -12.43 15.71
C SER A 39 3.34 -12.59 17.19
N LYS A 40 4.33 -13.42 17.54
CA LYS A 40 4.72 -13.71 18.93
C LYS A 40 5.85 -12.81 19.48
N ARG A 41 6.55 -12.05 18.63
CA ARG A 41 7.73 -11.26 19.02
C ARG A 41 7.64 -9.84 18.45
N VAL A 42 7.36 -8.87 19.31
CA VAL A 42 7.16 -7.45 18.92
C VAL A 42 8.43 -6.84 18.32
N ASP A 43 9.61 -7.16 18.86
CA ASP A 43 10.88 -6.63 18.34
C ASP A 43 11.13 -7.02 16.87
N THR A 44 10.77 -8.25 16.50
CA THR A 44 10.87 -8.74 15.13
C THR A 44 9.79 -8.15 14.23
N ALA A 45 8.58 -7.91 14.76
CA ALA A 45 7.49 -7.29 14.01
C ALA A 45 7.81 -5.86 13.59
N ILE A 46 8.48 -5.09 14.46
CA ILE A 46 8.93 -3.73 14.15
C ILE A 46 9.98 -3.73 13.04
N GLY A 47 10.97 -4.63 13.11
CA GLY A 47 12.00 -4.76 12.07
C GLY A 47 11.43 -5.14 10.71
N LEU A 48 10.47 -6.08 10.69
CA LEU A 48 9.76 -6.46 9.47
C LEU A 48 8.93 -5.30 8.90
N GLY A 49 8.22 -4.55 9.73
CA GLY A 49 7.42 -3.40 9.30
C GLY A 49 8.27 -2.32 8.62
N ILE A 50 9.43 -2.00 9.19
CA ILE A 50 10.37 -1.02 8.59
C ILE A 50 10.88 -1.52 7.23
N ALA A 51 11.24 -2.81 7.14
CA ALA A 51 11.71 -3.40 5.88
C ALA A 51 10.65 -3.31 4.77
N VAL A 52 9.38 -3.62 5.09
CA VAL A 52 8.28 -3.56 4.12
C VAL A 52 8.00 -2.13 3.67
N VAL A 53 7.95 -1.16 4.60
CA VAL A 53 7.76 0.26 4.24
C VAL A 53 8.86 0.76 3.31
N PHE A 54 10.12 0.37 3.56
CA PHE A 54 11.23 0.74 2.70
C PHE A 54 11.09 0.17 1.28
N VAL A 55 10.74 -1.13 1.16
CA VAL A 55 10.56 -1.77 -0.14
C VAL A 55 9.40 -1.13 -0.91
N GLU A 56 8.24 -0.98 -0.27
CA GLU A 56 7.04 -0.36 -0.89
C GLU A 56 7.28 1.08 -1.34
N THR A 57 8.08 1.85 -0.58
CA THR A 57 8.43 3.21 -0.96
C THR A 57 9.21 3.27 -2.27
N ILE A 58 9.95 2.21 -2.64
CA ILE A 58 10.71 2.13 -3.88
C ILE A 58 9.90 1.45 -4.99
N THR A 59 9.18 0.37 -4.67
CA THR A 59 8.46 -0.43 -5.66
C THR A 59 7.24 0.29 -6.22
N VAL A 60 6.51 1.06 -5.40
CA VAL A 60 5.33 1.82 -5.86
C VAL A 60 5.68 2.86 -6.93
N PRO A 61 6.66 3.78 -6.73
CA PRO A 61 7.04 4.72 -7.78
C PRO A 61 7.73 4.04 -8.96
N ALA A 62 8.46 2.95 -8.73
CA ALA A 62 9.03 2.16 -9.83
C ALA A 62 7.94 1.53 -10.70
N ASN A 63 6.90 0.97 -10.10
CA ASN A 63 5.77 0.39 -10.83
C ASN A 63 4.98 1.46 -11.58
N TRP A 64 4.79 2.64 -10.99
CA TRP A 64 4.22 3.78 -11.70
C TRP A 64 5.06 4.19 -12.91
N ALA A 65 6.39 4.24 -12.78
CA ALA A 65 7.26 4.55 -13.91
C ALA A 65 7.14 3.49 -15.02
N ILE A 66 7.15 2.20 -14.67
CA ILE A 66 7.00 1.10 -15.64
C ILE A 66 5.65 1.19 -16.37
N GLU A 67 4.57 1.46 -15.64
CA GLU A 67 3.23 1.64 -16.22
C GLU A 67 3.21 2.76 -17.26
N ASN A 68 3.80 3.93 -16.94
CA ASN A 68 3.78 5.10 -17.82
C ASN A 68 4.78 5.03 -18.99
N TYR A 69 5.90 4.30 -18.83
CA TYR A 69 6.97 4.23 -19.84
C TYR A 69 7.01 2.94 -20.66
N VAL A 70 6.29 1.89 -20.23
CA VAL A 70 6.33 0.57 -20.89
C VAL A 70 4.95 0.02 -21.21
N LEU A 71 3.96 0.15 -20.31
CA LEU A 71 2.66 -0.55 -20.43
C LEU A 71 1.49 0.29 -20.93
N ALA A 72 1.49 1.62 -20.74
CA ALA A 72 0.39 2.49 -21.16
C ALA A 72 0.31 2.63 -22.70
N GLU A 73 -0.90 2.89 -23.22
CA GLU A 73 -1.14 3.15 -24.66
C GLU A 73 -0.22 4.27 -25.17
N GLY A 74 0.69 3.93 -26.09
CA GLY A 74 1.67 4.87 -26.67
C GLY A 74 2.98 5.02 -25.88
N ALA A 75 3.18 4.27 -24.79
CA ALA A 75 4.41 4.34 -23.98
C ALA A 75 5.65 3.78 -24.71
N LEU A 76 5.49 2.84 -25.65
CA LEU A 76 6.57 2.32 -26.51
C LEU A 76 6.90 3.22 -27.72
N SER A 77 6.39 4.46 -27.76
CA SER A 77 6.75 5.45 -28.79
C SER A 77 8.25 5.73 -28.85
N TRP A 78 8.99 5.55 -27.74
CA TRP A 78 10.45 5.66 -27.71
C TRP A 78 11.18 4.47 -28.36
N ALA A 79 10.53 3.31 -28.50
CA ALA A 79 11.08 2.08 -29.07
C ALA A 79 10.57 1.77 -30.51
N GLY A 80 9.71 2.62 -31.08
CA GLY A 80 9.26 2.53 -32.48
C GLY A 80 8.15 1.50 -32.74
N ILE A 81 7.51 0.97 -31.70
CA ILE A 81 6.35 0.07 -31.81
C ILE A 81 5.13 0.83 -31.29
N GLU A 82 4.31 1.33 -32.20
CA GLU A 82 3.07 2.04 -31.86
C GLU A 82 1.87 1.08 -31.89
N GLY A 83 1.05 1.10 -30.84
CA GLY A 83 -0.27 0.46 -30.83
C GLY A 83 -0.40 -0.93 -30.20
N THR A 84 0.61 -1.43 -29.47
CA THR A 84 0.43 -2.63 -28.65
C THR A 84 -0.04 -2.26 -27.25
N ASP A 85 -1.33 -2.45 -26.99
CA ASP A 85 -1.87 -2.46 -25.62
C ASP A 85 -1.46 -3.77 -24.95
N LEU A 86 -0.38 -3.71 -24.15
CA LEU A 86 0.16 -4.86 -23.42
C LEU A 86 -0.48 -5.02 -22.03
N ARG A 87 -1.58 -4.31 -21.77
CA ARG A 87 -2.36 -4.37 -20.52
C ARG A 87 -3.39 -5.50 -20.51
N TYR A 88 -3.20 -6.50 -21.37
CA TYR A 88 -4.04 -7.70 -21.46
C TYR A 88 -4.06 -8.50 -20.15
#